data_AF-A0A834Y048-F1
#
_entry.id   AF-A0A834Y048-F1
#
_cell.length_a   1.000
_cell.length_b   1.000
_cell.length_c   1.000
_cell.angle_alpha   90.00
_cell.angle_beta   90.00
_cell.angle_gamma   90.00
#
_symmetry.space_group_name_H-M   'P 1'
#
loop_
_entity.id
_entity.type
_entity.pdbx_description
1 polymer ?
#
loop_
_entity_poly.entity_id
_entity_poly.type
_entity_poly.pdbx_seq_one_letter_code
_entity_poly.pdbx_strand_id
1 'polypeptide(L)'
;MIMALLDYERREYLTNRGNNPFNGIKLISKHRSIVQLILSSAYSSNKRTMVYDITWIIPKLRQPPSRLWRFASTLTFFAVGIFSKIIIQWLNKTTVYNRHILANNLDTRPKNKPLITVSNHHSCFDDPGIWATLNMRHLFRKQKMRWSLAAHDICFTNKWHSYFFMFGKCIPIVRGNGVYQEAINFCIEKLGCGDWVHVFPEGKVNMYKDQIRLKWGIGRLIMESPITPIVIPIYHYGFDEVLPNFPPYYIRTGKKITLNYGEPIDFTDIIANLKKSNATEIEIRKTITDKIDDELQRLKTQTAALHEL
;
A
#
# COMPACT_ATOMS: atom_id res chain seq x y z
N MET A 1 10.04 5.41 8.73
CA MET A 1 9.85 4.02 8.28
C MET A 1 10.64 3.02 9.13
N ILE A 2 11.98 3.07 9.16
CA ILE A 2 12.78 2.15 10.01
C ILE A 2 12.33 2.19 11.48
N MET A 3 12.15 3.38 12.06
CA MET A 3 11.61 3.52 13.42
C MET A 3 10.22 2.88 13.58
N ALA A 4 9.38 2.97 12.56
CA ALA A 4 8.04 2.38 12.58
C ALA A 4 8.10 0.84 12.52
N LEU A 5 9.06 0.27 11.77
CA LEU A 5 9.36 -1.16 11.75
C LEU A 5 9.90 -1.66 13.09
N LEU A 6 10.87 -0.95 13.69
CA LEU A 6 11.41 -1.28 15.01
C LEU A 6 10.33 -1.23 16.10
N ASP A 7 9.43 -0.24 16.06
CA ASP A 7 8.29 -0.13 16.97
C ASP A 7 7.27 -1.26 16.76
N TYR A 8 7.07 -1.70 15.51
CA TYR A 8 6.22 -2.84 15.19
C TYR A 8 6.81 -4.14 15.75
N GLU A 9 8.07 -4.45 15.45
CA GLU A 9 8.75 -5.65 15.96
C GLU A 9 8.79 -5.69 17.49
N ARG A 10 9.08 -4.55 18.14
CA ARG A 10 9.07 -4.44 19.60
C ARG A 10 7.70 -4.83 20.16
N ARG A 11 6.60 -4.38 19.54
CA ARG A 11 5.24 -4.69 19.99
C ARG A 11 4.88 -6.15 19.76
N GLU A 12 5.17 -6.70 18.57
CA GLU A 12 4.96 -8.12 18.28
C GLU A 12 5.72 -9.02 19.27
N TYR A 13 6.97 -8.68 19.59
CA TYR A 13 7.76 -9.37 20.61
C TYR A 13 7.08 -9.34 22.00
N LEU A 14 6.59 -8.17 22.42
CA LEU A 14 5.90 -8.01 23.71
C LEU A 14 4.56 -8.78 23.75
N THR A 15 3.79 -8.75 22.67
CA THR A 15 2.53 -9.51 22.55
C THR A 15 2.77 -11.01 22.62
N ASN A 16 3.81 -11.52 21.95
CA ASN A 16 4.14 -12.95 21.96
C ASN A 16 4.70 -13.42 23.32
N ARG A 17 5.38 -12.54 24.09
CA ARG A 17 5.73 -12.84 25.50
C ARG A 17 4.51 -12.93 26.41
N GLY A 18 3.51 -12.08 26.20
CA GLY A 18 2.25 -12.10 26.97
C GLY A 18 1.39 -13.35 26.73
N ASN A 19 1.53 -13.98 25.56
CA ASN A 19 0.79 -15.19 25.16
C ASN A 19 1.58 -16.50 25.37
N ASN A 20 2.72 -16.47 26.07
CA ASN A 20 3.50 -17.68 26.32
C ASN A 20 2.76 -18.57 27.35
N PRO A 21 2.28 -19.79 27.00
CA PRO A 21 1.46 -20.62 27.88
C PRO A 21 2.23 -21.12 29.12
N PHE A 22 3.55 -20.94 29.15
CA PHE A 22 4.44 -21.45 30.19
C PHE A 22 4.57 -20.55 31.44
N ASN A 23 4.01 -19.34 31.45
CA ASN A 23 4.04 -18.45 32.62
C ASN A 23 2.80 -18.56 33.53
N GLY A 24 1.97 -19.59 33.35
CA GLY A 24 0.69 -19.73 34.05
C GLY A 24 0.33 -21.13 34.52
N ILE A 25 1.29 -22.02 34.77
CA ILE A 25 0.99 -23.30 35.44
C ILE A 25 0.83 -23.06 36.94
N LYS A 26 -0.34 -22.55 37.34
CA LYS A 26 -0.94 -22.86 38.64
C LYS A 26 -2.02 -23.90 38.40
N LEU A 27 -1.85 -25.06 39.03
CA LEU A 27 -2.82 -26.15 39.06
C LEU A 27 -4.23 -25.62 39.31
N ILE A 28 -5.14 -25.79 38.36
CA ILE A 28 -6.57 -25.87 38.65
C ILE A 28 -7.14 -27.05 37.85
N SER A 29 -7.52 -28.08 38.59
CA SER A 29 -8.30 -29.21 38.11
C SER A 29 -9.76 -28.79 37.94
N LYS A 30 -10.35 -29.05 36.77
CA LYS A 30 -11.66 -29.72 36.62
C LYS A 30 -12.09 -29.77 35.15
N HIS A 31 -12.57 -30.96 34.79
CA HIS A 31 -13.19 -31.35 33.53
C HIS A 31 -14.03 -30.26 32.84
N ARG A 32 -13.66 -29.92 31.59
CA ARG A 32 -14.58 -29.45 30.55
C ARG A 32 -14.38 -30.31 29.31
N SER A 33 -15.47 -30.75 28.69
CA SER A 33 -15.42 -31.65 27.54
C SER A 33 -14.81 -30.95 26.31
N ILE A 34 -14.10 -31.72 25.50
CA ILE A 34 -13.37 -31.27 24.29
C ILE A 34 -14.29 -30.52 23.30
N VAL A 35 -15.58 -30.83 23.29
CA VAL A 35 -16.59 -30.18 22.42
C VAL A 35 -16.79 -28.71 22.80
N GLN A 36 -16.66 -28.34 24.07
CA GLN A 36 -16.86 -26.96 24.53
C GLN A 36 -15.63 -26.08 24.28
N LEU A 37 -14.43 -26.68 24.25
CA LEU A 37 -13.19 -26.03 23.82
C LEU A 37 -13.23 -25.68 22.32
N ILE A 38 -13.71 -26.59 21.48
CA ILE A 38 -13.82 -26.38 20.02
C ILE A 38 -14.83 -25.26 19.71
N LEU A 39 -16.01 -25.27 20.36
CA LEU A 39 -17.03 -24.23 20.18
C LEU A 39 -16.61 -22.85 20.73
N SER A 40 -15.83 -22.81 21.82
CA SER A 40 -15.29 -21.54 22.34
C SER A 40 -14.18 -20.93 21.47
N SER A 41 -13.43 -21.76 20.73
CA SER A 41 -12.43 -21.27 19.76
C SER A 41 -13.08 -20.70 18.49
N ALA A 42 -14.26 -21.19 18.12
CA ALA A 42 -15.01 -20.73 16.94
C ALA A 42 -15.79 -19.41 17.18
N TYR A 43 -16.01 -19.02 18.43
CA TYR A 43 -16.73 -17.79 18.80
C TYR A 43 -15.87 -16.73 19.52
N SER A 44 -14.55 -16.93 19.58
CA SER A 44 -13.63 -15.85 19.94
C SER A 44 -13.24 -15.09 18.68
N SER A 45 -14.13 -14.20 18.24
CA SER A 45 -13.68 -13.05 17.45
C SER A 45 -12.80 -12.22 18.37
N ASN A 46 -11.54 -12.60 18.49
CA ASN A 46 -10.54 -11.84 19.20
C ASN A 46 -10.34 -10.56 18.36
N LYS A 47 -11.20 -9.57 18.59
CA LYS A 47 -10.96 -8.18 18.22
C LYS A 47 -9.63 -7.86 18.85
N ARG A 48 -8.54 -7.97 18.09
CA ARG A 48 -7.25 -7.43 18.49
C ARG A 48 -7.53 -5.99 18.84
N THR A 49 -7.54 -5.67 20.14
CA THR A 49 -7.65 -4.31 20.63
C THR A 49 -6.59 -3.50 19.90
N MET A 50 -7.01 -2.53 19.08
CA MET A 50 -6.06 -1.67 18.37
C MET A 50 -5.21 -0.98 19.43
N VAL A 51 -3.90 -1.28 19.41
CA VAL A 51 -2.94 -0.79 20.42
C VAL A 51 -2.83 0.74 20.38
N TYR A 52 -3.18 1.35 19.25
CA TYR A 52 -3.20 2.80 19.04
C TYR A 52 -4.47 3.20 18.28
N ASP A 53 -5.17 4.22 18.78
CA ASP A 53 -6.40 4.72 18.14
C ASP A 53 -6.07 5.58 16.90
N ILE A 54 -6.58 5.12 15.76
CA ILE A 54 -6.43 5.76 14.44
C ILE A 54 -7.72 6.45 13.97
N THR A 55 -8.81 6.37 14.73
CA THR A 55 -10.14 6.84 14.28
C THR A 55 -10.18 8.34 13.97
N TRP A 56 -9.30 9.13 14.59
CA TRP A 56 -9.17 10.57 14.35
C TRP A 56 -8.48 10.94 13.02
N ILE A 57 -7.76 10.01 12.39
CA ILE A 57 -6.85 10.29 11.26
C ILE A 57 -7.62 10.68 10.00
N ILE A 58 -8.58 9.86 9.57
CA ILE A 58 -9.34 10.14 8.34
C ILE A 58 -10.21 11.39 8.47
N PRO A 59 -10.94 11.61 9.58
CA PRO A 59 -11.61 12.88 9.83
C PRO A 59 -10.64 14.07 9.72
N LYS A 60 -9.43 13.94 10.25
CA LYS A 60 -8.40 14.99 10.13
C LYS A 60 -7.93 15.22 8.70
N LEU A 61 -7.76 14.17 7.91
CA LEU A 61 -7.36 14.24 6.49
C LEU A 61 -8.45 14.83 5.58
N ARG A 62 -9.73 14.73 5.96
CA ARG A 62 -10.84 15.37 5.25
C ARG A 62 -10.93 16.87 5.49
N GLN A 63 -10.43 17.36 6.62
CA GLN A 63 -10.43 18.79 6.89
C GLN A 63 -9.55 19.53 5.86
N PRO A 64 -9.95 20.73 5.41
CA PRO A 64 -9.11 21.58 4.58
C PRO A 64 -7.74 21.82 5.25
N PRO A 65 -6.62 21.61 4.53
CA PRO A 65 -5.31 21.68 5.15
C PRO A 65 -4.92 23.13 5.47
N SER A 66 -4.50 23.37 6.71
CA SER A 66 -3.96 24.67 7.14
C SER A 66 -2.68 25.04 6.37
N ARG A 67 -2.26 26.31 6.45
CA ARG A 67 -0.98 26.74 5.84
C ARG A 67 0.21 25.94 6.38
N LEU A 68 0.24 25.73 7.70
CA LEU A 68 1.27 24.92 8.36
C LEU A 68 1.26 23.46 7.87
N TRP A 69 0.08 22.84 7.75
CA TRP A 69 -0.04 21.49 7.18
C TRP A 69 0.51 21.42 5.76
N ARG A 70 0.15 22.40 4.93
CA ARG A 70 0.60 22.47 3.53
C ARG A 70 2.12 22.60 3.44
N PHE A 71 2.74 23.38 4.33
CA PHE A 71 4.18 23.55 4.41
C PHE A 71 4.88 22.27 4.88
N ALA A 72 4.42 21.69 6.02
CA ALA A 72 4.97 20.46 6.57
C ALA A 72 4.90 19.31 5.55
N SER A 73 3.76 19.14 4.88
CA SER A 73 3.60 18.14 3.82
C SER A 73 4.55 18.37 2.64
N THR A 74 4.71 19.61 2.17
CA THR A 74 5.69 19.92 1.11
C THR A 74 7.12 19.56 1.54
N LEU A 75 7.50 19.91 2.77
CA LEU A 75 8.83 19.58 3.30
C LEU A 75 9.03 18.07 3.42
N THR A 76 8.02 17.32 3.87
CA THR A 76 8.06 15.85 3.91
C THR A 76 8.25 15.25 2.53
N PHE A 77 7.49 15.68 1.51
CA PHE A 77 7.67 15.21 0.13
C PHE A 77 9.06 15.52 -0.43
N PHE A 78 9.57 16.73 -0.16
CA PHE A 78 10.90 17.14 -0.58
C PHE A 78 11.98 16.28 0.07
N ALA A 79 11.97 16.15 1.40
CA ALA A 79 12.95 15.41 2.16
C ALA A 79 12.96 13.92 1.80
N VAL A 80 11.78 13.29 1.80
CA VAL A 80 11.63 11.87 1.46
C VAL A 80 11.98 11.64 -0.01
N GLY A 81 11.51 12.50 -0.92
CA GLY A 81 11.81 12.38 -2.35
C GLY A 81 13.30 12.47 -2.66
N ILE A 82 14.02 13.43 -2.07
CA ILE A 82 15.48 13.56 -2.23
C ILE A 82 16.19 12.37 -1.62
N PHE A 83 15.84 11.99 -0.39
CA PHE A 83 16.43 10.85 0.29
C PHE A 83 16.28 9.57 -0.54
N SER A 84 15.06 9.28 -1.00
CA SER A 84 14.80 8.11 -1.85
C SER A 84 15.54 8.18 -3.17
N LYS A 85 15.68 9.37 -3.78
CA LYS A 85 16.44 9.53 -5.03
C LYS A 85 17.93 9.28 -4.84
N ILE A 86 18.51 9.75 -3.73
CA ILE A 86 19.89 9.45 -3.34
C ILE A 86 20.06 7.94 -3.17
N ILE A 87 19.22 7.29 -2.36
CA ILE A 87 19.34 5.85 -2.12
C ILE A 87 19.16 5.05 -3.41
N ILE A 88 18.07 5.28 -4.15
CA ILE A 88 17.70 4.44 -5.29
C ILE A 88 18.51 4.76 -6.54
N GLN A 89 18.64 6.03 -6.93
CA GLN A 89 19.28 6.36 -8.21
C GLN A 89 20.79 6.58 -8.10
N TRP A 90 21.29 7.06 -6.96
CA TRP A 90 22.71 7.41 -6.84
C TRP A 90 23.53 6.32 -6.16
N LEU A 91 23.03 5.76 -5.05
CA LEU A 91 23.76 4.75 -4.27
C LEU A 91 23.48 3.31 -4.71
N ASN A 92 22.52 3.07 -5.61
CA ASN A 92 22.17 1.75 -6.10
C ASN A 92 22.12 1.73 -7.65
N LYS A 93 22.23 0.54 -8.23
CA LYS A 93 22.22 0.31 -9.68
C LYS A 93 20.78 0.14 -10.15
N THR A 94 20.10 1.26 -10.38
CA THR A 94 18.68 1.27 -10.77
C THR A 94 18.50 1.43 -12.27
N THR A 95 17.76 0.51 -12.88
CA THR A 95 17.29 0.61 -14.26
C THR A 95 15.77 0.75 -14.27
N VAL A 96 15.27 1.78 -14.97
CA VAL A 96 13.83 2.08 -15.04
C VAL A 96 13.36 2.00 -16.49
N TYR A 97 12.41 1.12 -16.75
CA TYR A 97 11.79 0.91 -18.05
C TYR A 97 10.43 1.62 -18.11
N ASN A 98 10.12 2.21 -19.28
CA ASN A 98 8.82 2.81 -19.58
C ASN A 98 8.36 3.93 -18.63
N ARG A 99 9.30 4.57 -17.95
CA ARG A 99 9.06 5.72 -17.05
C ARG A 99 8.19 6.82 -17.67
N HIS A 100 8.29 7.02 -18.98
CA HIS A 100 7.54 8.04 -19.70
C HIS A 100 6.03 7.82 -19.60
N ILE A 101 5.54 6.59 -19.43
CA ILE A 101 4.11 6.28 -19.27
C ILE A 101 3.52 7.02 -18.07
N LEU A 102 4.12 6.83 -16.89
CA LEU A 102 3.67 7.54 -15.68
C LEU A 102 3.94 9.04 -15.79
N ALA A 103 5.12 9.45 -16.27
CA ALA A 103 5.46 10.87 -16.39
C ALA A 103 4.46 11.64 -17.29
N ASN A 104 4.11 11.09 -18.45
CA ASN A 104 3.16 11.68 -19.37
C ASN A 104 1.76 11.75 -18.74
N ASN A 105 1.27 10.68 -18.12
CA ASN A 105 -0.01 10.70 -17.40
C ASN A 105 0.00 11.69 -16.22
N LEU A 106 1.15 11.93 -15.58
CA LEU A 106 1.28 12.95 -14.56
C LEU A 106 1.16 14.36 -15.12
N ASP A 107 1.64 14.60 -16.34
CA ASP A 107 1.70 15.93 -16.95
C ASP A 107 0.44 16.27 -17.76
N THR A 108 -0.06 15.34 -18.57
CA THR A 108 -1.05 15.61 -19.62
C THR A 108 -2.47 15.17 -19.30
N ARG A 109 -2.70 14.26 -18.34
CA ARG A 109 -4.06 13.78 -18.05
C ARG A 109 -4.98 14.94 -17.66
N PRO A 110 -6.27 14.92 -18.06
CA PRO A 110 -7.25 15.92 -17.62
C PRO A 110 -7.30 16.01 -16.10
N LYS A 111 -7.47 17.23 -15.55
CA LYS A 111 -7.45 17.45 -14.09
C LYS A 111 -8.50 16.62 -13.33
N ASN A 112 -9.63 16.33 -13.97
CA ASN A 112 -10.71 15.52 -13.43
C ASN A 112 -10.58 14.01 -13.73
N LYS A 113 -9.59 13.58 -14.53
CA LYS A 113 -9.35 12.15 -14.82
C LYS A 113 -8.46 11.56 -13.71
N PRO A 114 -8.99 10.64 -12.89
CA PRO A 114 -8.22 10.11 -11.76
C PRO A 114 -7.18 9.10 -12.25
N LEU A 115 -6.15 8.89 -11.42
CA LEU A 115 -5.07 7.95 -11.71
C LEU A 115 -4.95 6.94 -10.56
N ILE A 116 -4.84 5.67 -10.89
CA ILE A 116 -4.43 4.63 -9.96
C ILE A 116 -3.14 4.00 -10.45
N THR A 117 -2.19 3.81 -9.56
CA THR A 117 -1.01 2.96 -9.80
C THR A 117 -1.09 1.73 -8.92
N VAL A 118 -0.80 0.56 -9.47
CA VAL A 118 -0.78 -0.71 -8.74
C VAL A 118 0.60 -1.36 -8.86
N SER A 119 1.12 -1.94 -7.79
CA SER A 119 2.39 -2.67 -7.86
C SER A 119 2.48 -3.87 -6.95
N ASN A 120 3.41 -4.78 -7.24
CA ASN A 120 3.88 -5.77 -6.27
C ASN A 120 4.48 -5.08 -5.04
N HIS A 121 4.59 -5.82 -3.93
CA HIS A 121 5.11 -5.27 -2.68
C HIS A 121 6.18 -6.19 -2.08
N HIS A 122 7.46 -5.97 -2.37
CA HIS A 122 8.56 -6.79 -1.86
C HIS A 122 9.28 -6.18 -0.66
N SER A 123 9.16 -4.88 -0.40
CA SER A 123 9.81 -4.21 0.73
C SER A 123 8.97 -3.09 1.28
N CYS A 124 9.13 -2.78 2.57
CA CYS A 124 8.60 -1.53 3.11
C CYS A 124 9.14 -0.30 2.38
N PHE A 125 10.34 -0.40 1.76
CA PHE A 125 10.92 0.71 1.00
C PHE A 125 10.26 0.95 -0.36
N ASP A 126 9.37 0.07 -0.84
CA ASP A 126 8.71 0.23 -2.14
C ASP A 126 7.99 1.59 -2.24
N ASP A 127 7.32 2.00 -1.16
CA ASP A 127 6.84 3.37 -0.96
C ASP A 127 7.67 4.02 0.16
N PRO A 128 8.80 4.68 -0.15
CA PRO A 128 8.92 5.75 -1.16
C PRO A 128 9.80 5.48 -2.40
N GLY A 129 10.42 4.30 -2.50
CA GLY A 129 11.44 3.94 -3.49
C GLY A 129 10.98 4.02 -4.94
N ILE A 130 9.76 3.56 -5.25
CA ILE A 130 9.17 3.64 -6.60
C ILE A 130 9.15 5.10 -7.08
N TRP A 131 8.84 6.05 -6.19
CA TRP A 131 8.67 7.46 -6.55
C TRP A 131 9.98 8.20 -6.71
N ALA A 132 11.08 7.64 -6.18
CA ALA A 132 12.43 8.14 -6.44
C ALA A 132 12.70 8.24 -7.94
N THR A 133 12.07 7.38 -8.76
CA THR A 133 12.22 7.37 -10.21
C THR A 133 11.58 8.58 -10.88
N LEU A 134 10.66 9.32 -10.27
CA LEU A 134 9.99 10.48 -10.87
C LEU A 134 10.96 11.65 -11.13
N ASN A 135 10.56 12.59 -11.99
CA ASN A 135 11.34 13.81 -12.20
C ASN A 135 11.23 14.70 -10.95
N MET A 136 12.26 15.52 -10.69
CA MET A 136 12.26 16.44 -9.55
C MET A 136 11.04 17.38 -9.57
N ARG A 137 10.60 17.81 -10.76
CA ARG A 137 9.38 18.62 -10.93
C ARG A 137 8.11 17.94 -10.40
N HIS A 138 8.04 16.61 -10.46
CA HIS A 138 6.91 15.83 -9.96
C HIS A 138 7.01 15.66 -8.45
N LEU A 139 8.18 15.29 -7.95
CA LEU A 139 8.46 15.13 -6.51
C LEU A 139 8.17 16.41 -5.72
N PHE A 140 8.47 17.58 -6.29
CA PHE A 140 8.28 18.88 -5.64
C PHE A 140 6.88 19.46 -5.81
N ARG A 141 6.02 18.83 -6.61
CA ARG A 141 4.63 19.22 -6.81
C ARG A 141 3.72 18.24 -6.10
N LYS A 142 3.41 18.50 -4.82
CA LYS A 142 2.54 17.62 -4.02
C LYS A 142 1.18 17.30 -4.65
N GLN A 143 0.61 18.21 -5.46
CA GLN A 143 -0.66 17.98 -6.17
C GLN A 143 -0.52 16.90 -7.26
N LYS A 144 0.71 16.67 -7.75
CA LYS A 144 1.06 15.61 -8.68
C LYS A 144 1.56 14.36 -7.97
N MET A 145 1.52 14.32 -6.64
CA MET A 145 1.94 13.16 -5.83
C MET A 145 0.75 12.37 -5.27
N ARG A 146 0.91 11.05 -5.31
CA ARG A 146 -0.04 10.03 -4.86
C ARG A 146 -0.44 10.14 -3.40
N TRP A 147 -1.68 9.76 -3.15
CA TRP A 147 -2.12 9.16 -1.88
C TRP A 147 -1.75 7.67 -1.87
N SER A 148 -1.38 7.12 -0.72
CA SER A 148 -0.92 5.71 -0.61
C SER A 148 -1.59 5.02 0.58
N LEU A 149 -2.08 3.80 0.40
CA LEU A 149 -2.61 2.98 1.50
C LEU A 149 -1.44 2.38 2.30
N ALA A 150 -1.44 2.58 3.61
CA ALA A 150 -0.37 2.12 4.49
C ALA A 150 -0.94 1.38 5.71
N ALA A 151 -0.35 0.23 6.05
CA ALA A 151 -0.84 -0.63 7.11
C ALA A 151 -0.84 0.11 8.46
N HIS A 152 -2.01 0.19 9.12
CA HIS A 152 -2.17 0.97 10.34
C HIS A 152 -1.24 0.51 11.48
N ASP A 153 -1.07 -0.79 11.63
CA ASP A 153 -0.28 -1.43 12.66
C ASP A 153 1.23 -1.21 12.49
N ILE A 154 1.69 -0.88 11.29
CA ILE A 154 3.11 -0.57 11.01
C ILE A 154 3.35 0.93 10.94
N CYS A 155 2.53 1.68 10.18
CA CYS A 155 2.79 3.10 9.90
C CYS A 155 2.15 4.04 10.93
N PHE A 156 1.08 3.62 11.61
CA PHE A 156 0.27 4.47 12.47
C PHE A 156 0.27 3.92 13.90
N THR A 157 1.45 3.91 14.50
CA THR A 157 1.70 3.25 15.79
C THR A 157 1.65 4.20 16.98
N ASN A 158 1.81 5.50 16.71
CA ASN A 158 1.75 6.58 17.66
C ASN A 158 1.40 7.90 16.93
N LYS A 159 1.20 8.98 17.69
CA LYS A 159 0.79 10.29 17.15
C LYS A 159 1.82 10.91 16.21
N TRP A 160 3.11 10.78 16.51
CA TRP A 160 4.19 11.34 15.70
C TRP A 160 4.33 10.62 14.35
N HIS A 161 4.31 9.29 14.37
CA HIS A 161 4.28 8.48 13.15
C HIS A 161 3.05 8.83 12.31
N SER A 162 1.88 8.95 12.95
CA SER A 162 0.64 9.30 12.25
C SER A 162 0.77 10.61 11.49
N TYR A 163 1.27 11.68 12.11
CA TYR A 163 1.49 12.96 11.41
C TYR A 163 2.49 12.84 10.27
N PHE A 164 3.64 12.16 10.49
CA PHE A 164 4.64 11.98 9.44
C PHE A 164 4.06 11.31 8.19
N PHE A 165 3.35 10.18 8.37
CA PHE A 165 2.73 9.45 7.27
C PHE A 165 1.57 10.24 6.63
N MET A 166 0.76 10.95 7.41
CA MET A 166 -0.27 11.85 6.87
C MET A 166 0.32 12.98 6.02
N PHE A 167 1.45 13.58 6.43
CA PHE A 167 2.16 14.59 5.65
C PHE A 167 2.66 14.05 4.30
N GLY A 168 3.04 12.76 4.26
CA GLY A 168 3.40 12.01 3.05
C GLY A 168 2.21 11.49 2.23
N LYS A 169 0.96 11.90 2.57
CA LYS A 169 -0.30 11.42 1.98
C LYS A 169 -0.56 9.91 2.14
N CYS A 170 -0.08 9.31 3.22
CA CYS A 170 -0.43 7.94 3.55
C CYS A 170 -1.76 7.87 4.31
N ILE A 171 -2.56 6.86 4.00
CA ILE A 171 -3.91 6.63 4.56
C ILE A 171 -3.88 5.30 5.32
N PRO A 172 -4.31 5.25 6.59
CA PRO A 172 -4.25 4.04 7.40
C PRO A 172 -5.27 3.01 6.91
N ILE A 173 -4.80 1.85 6.46
CA ILE A 173 -5.65 0.70 6.10
C ILE A 173 -5.59 -0.37 7.20
N VAL A 174 -6.77 -0.91 7.57
CA VAL A 174 -6.87 -2.02 8.52
C VAL A 174 -6.99 -3.33 7.77
N ARG A 175 -5.98 -4.18 7.91
CA ARG A 175 -5.95 -5.53 7.32
C ARG A 175 -7.00 -6.40 8.00
N GLY A 176 -7.77 -7.16 7.22
CA GLY A 176 -8.83 -8.03 7.75
C GLY A 176 -10.22 -7.38 7.85
N ASN A 177 -10.34 -6.05 7.80
CA ASN A 177 -11.64 -5.35 7.88
C ASN A 177 -12.45 -5.36 6.56
N GLY A 178 -12.00 -6.10 5.55
CA GLY A 178 -12.65 -6.14 4.25
C GLY A 178 -12.51 -4.84 3.44
N VAL A 179 -13.33 -4.73 2.39
CA VAL A 179 -13.27 -3.64 1.40
C VAL A 179 -14.12 -2.42 1.78
N TYR A 180 -15.08 -2.59 2.70
CA TYR A 180 -15.95 -1.54 3.19
C TYR A 180 -15.37 -0.94 4.48
N GLN A 181 -14.29 -0.17 4.32
CA GLN A 181 -13.66 0.56 5.41
C GLN A 181 -13.41 2.01 5.00
N GLU A 182 -13.29 2.86 6.01
CA GLU A 182 -13.28 4.31 5.82
C GLU A 182 -12.10 4.81 4.98
N ALA A 183 -10.96 4.11 5.04
CA ALA A 183 -9.80 4.40 4.21
C ALA A 183 -10.09 4.22 2.71
N ILE A 184 -10.88 3.21 2.32
CA ILE A 184 -11.26 2.98 0.93
C ILE A 184 -12.27 4.05 0.48
N ASN A 185 -13.22 4.42 1.34
CA ASN A 185 -14.15 5.52 1.06
C ASN A 185 -13.40 6.84 0.82
N PHE A 186 -12.43 7.16 1.68
CA PHE A 186 -11.59 8.35 1.51
C PHE A 186 -10.77 8.31 0.21
N CYS A 187 -10.24 7.13 -0.19
CA CYS A 187 -9.58 7.00 -1.49
C CYS A 187 -10.54 7.26 -2.66
N ILE A 188 -11.79 6.76 -2.60
CA ILE A 188 -12.82 7.04 -3.62
C ILE A 188 -13.12 8.54 -3.69
N GLU A 189 -13.21 9.23 -2.54
CA GLU A 189 -13.37 10.69 -2.50
C GLU A 189 -12.21 11.41 -3.21
N LYS A 190 -10.97 10.97 -2.99
CA LYS A 190 -9.79 11.52 -3.69
C LYS A 190 -9.82 11.24 -5.18
N LEU A 191 -10.17 10.02 -5.58
CA LEU A 191 -10.36 9.70 -6.98
C LEU A 191 -11.45 10.59 -7.60
N GLY A 192 -12.56 10.85 -6.91
CA GLY A 192 -13.60 11.80 -7.34
C GLY A 192 -13.08 13.23 -7.57
N CYS A 193 -12.00 13.64 -6.90
CA CYS A 193 -11.32 14.92 -7.14
C CYS A 193 -10.29 14.89 -8.28
N GLY A 194 -10.11 13.77 -8.98
CA GLY A 194 -9.09 13.59 -10.01
C GLY A 194 -7.67 13.34 -9.46
N ASP A 195 -7.55 13.07 -8.14
CA ASP A 195 -6.26 12.78 -7.52
C ASP A 195 -5.69 11.44 -7.98
N TRP A 196 -4.42 11.23 -7.62
CA TRP A 196 -3.70 9.98 -7.84
C TRP A 196 -3.67 9.14 -6.55
N VAL A 197 -4.05 7.86 -6.65
CA VAL A 197 -3.96 6.87 -5.57
C VAL A 197 -3.00 5.74 -5.97
N HIS A 198 -2.14 5.32 -5.05
CA HIS A 198 -1.30 4.13 -5.19
C HIS A 198 -1.76 3.01 -4.25
N VAL A 199 -1.73 1.78 -4.77
CA VAL A 199 -2.18 0.59 -4.06
C VAL A 199 -1.20 -0.55 -4.27
N PHE A 200 -0.85 -1.24 -3.18
CA PHE A 200 -0.22 -2.55 -3.19
C PHE A 200 -1.33 -3.62 -3.01
N PRO A 201 -1.93 -4.14 -4.10
CA PRO A 201 -3.09 -5.02 -3.99
C PRO A 201 -2.79 -6.37 -3.30
N GLU A 202 -1.53 -6.75 -3.09
CA GLU A 202 -1.14 -7.90 -2.26
C GLU A 202 -1.56 -7.73 -0.79
N GLY A 203 -1.66 -6.48 -0.31
CA GLY A 203 -2.12 -6.13 1.05
C GLY A 203 -1.12 -6.40 2.18
N LYS A 204 0.09 -6.86 1.85
CA LYS A 204 1.23 -7.03 2.75
C LYS A 204 2.52 -7.08 1.92
N VAL A 205 3.67 -6.88 2.58
CA VAL A 205 4.96 -7.20 1.97
C VAL A 205 5.05 -8.70 1.71
N ASN A 206 5.30 -9.08 0.46
CA ASN A 206 5.51 -10.43 -0.02
C ASN A 206 6.98 -10.83 0.11
N MET A 207 7.36 -11.26 1.31
CA MET A 207 8.75 -11.61 1.64
C MET A 207 9.29 -12.79 0.83
N TYR A 208 8.44 -13.76 0.49
CA TYR A 208 8.83 -15.00 -0.20
C TYR A 208 8.57 -14.97 -1.70
N LYS A 209 8.01 -13.86 -2.22
CA LYS A 209 7.71 -13.67 -3.65
C LYS A 209 6.72 -14.73 -4.18
N ASP A 210 5.88 -15.25 -3.28
CA ASP A 210 4.84 -16.23 -3.59
C ASP A 210 3.77 -15.62 -4.50
N GLN A 211 3.00 -16.46 -5.17
CA GLN A 211 1.79 -16.03 -5.86
C GLN A 211 0.70 -15.72 -4.84
N ILE A 212 0.50 -14.42 -4.56
CA ILE A 212 -0.52 -13.95 -3.61
C ILE A 212 -1.74 -13.46 -4.39
N ARG A 213 -2.92 -13.94 -4.01
CA ARG A 213 -4.19 -13.40 -4.49
C ARG A 213 -4.33 -11.92 -4.12
N LEU A 214 -4.60 -11.09 -5.11
CA LEU A 214 -4.87 -9.66 -4.94
C LEU A 214 -6.17 -9.41 -4.13
N LYS A 215 -6.12 -8.39 -3.27
CA LYS A 215 -7.25 -7.94 -2.46
C LYS A 215 -8.21 -7.12 -3.32
N TRP A 216 -9.51 -7.43 -3.22
CA TRP A 216 -10.59 -6.79 -4.00
C TRP A 216 -10.83 -5.30 -3.72
N GLY A 217 -10.09 -4.70 -2.78
CA GLY A 217 -10.14 -3.26 -2.54
C GLY A 217 -9.80 -2.46 -3.80
N ILE A 218 -8.88 -2.95 -4.64
CA ILE A 218 -8.55 -2.31 -5.91
C ILE A 218 -9.74 -2.31 -6.88
N GLY A 219 -10.44 -3.43 -7.02
CA GLY A 219 -11.65 -3.53 -7.83
C GLY A 219 -12.73 -2.56 -7.36
N ARG A 220 -12.90 -2.41 -6.04
CA ARG A 220 -13.82 -1.43 -5.45
C ARG A 220 -13.44 0.01 -5.80
N LEU A 221 -12.17 0.38 -5.64
CA LEU A 221 -11.68 1.73 -5.95
C LEU A 221 -11.96 2.13 -7.39
N ILE A 222 -11.78 1.21 -8.34
CA ILE A 222 -12.00 1.46 -9.77
C ILE A 222 -13.50 1.51 -10.08
N MET A 223 -14.28 0.56 -9.57
CA MET A 223 -15.72 0.43 -9.82
C MET A 223 -16.54 1.59 -9.25
N GLU A 224 -16.21 2.04 -8.03
CA GLU A 224 -16.94 3.09 -7.31
C GLU A 224 -16.35 4.49 -7.52
N SER A 225 -15.23 4.62 -8.24
CA SER A 225 -14.73 5.94 -8.63
C SER A 225 -15.77 6.66 -9.49
N PRO A 226 -16.14 7.92 -9.19
CA PRO A 226 -17.13 8.67 -9.98
C PRO A 226 -16.76 8.79 -11.46
N ILE A 227 -15.45 8.83 -11.75
CA ILE A 227 -14.89 8.78 -13.10
C ILE A 227 -13.94 7.59 -13.13
N THR A 228 -14.11 6.70 -14.10
CA THR A 228 -13.23 5.53 -14.26
C THR A 228 -11.76 5.99 -14.33
N PRO A 229 -10.89 5.56 -13.40
CA PRO A 229 -9.51 5.98 -13.35
C PRO A 229 -8.69 5.34 -14.48
N ILE A 230 -7.61 6.01 -14.87
CA ILE A 230 -6.53 5.35 -15.62
C ILE A 230 -5.78 4.46 -14.62
N VAL A 231 -5.51 3.20 -14.95
CA VAL A 231 -4.76 2.29 -14.07
C VAL A 231 -3.41 1.96 -14.69
N ILE A 232 -2.31 2.24 -13.99
CA ILE A 232 -0.95 1.94 -14.46
C ILE A 232 -0.34 0.85 -13.55
N PRO A 233 -0.12 -0.37 -14.07
CA PRO A 233 0.61 -1.41 -13.35
C PRO A 233 2.11 -1.11 -13.32
N ILE A 234 2.77 -1.47 -12.22
CA ILE A 234 4.20 -1.31 -12.00
C ILE A 234 4.71 -2.62 -11.42
N TYR A 235 5.84 -3.11 -11.93
CA TYR A 235 6.51 -4.25 -11.32
C TYR A 235 7.97 -3.91 -11.03
N HIS A 236 8.49 -4.39 -9.91
CA HIS A 236 9.88 -4.14 -9.53
C HIS A 236 10.57 -5.33 -8.85
N TYR A 237 11.90 -5.32 -8.93
CA TYR A 237 12.82 -6.21 -8.22
C TYR A 237 13.93 -5.42 -7.54
N GLY A 238 14.41 -5.89 -6.38
CA GLY A 238 15.63 -5.39 -5.73
C GLY A 238 15.43 -4.42 -4.56
N PHE A 239 14.23 -3.86 -4.34
CA PHE A 239 13.99 -3.00 -3.16
C PHE A 239 14.13 -3.77 -1.83
N ASP A 240 13.84 -5.06 -1.81
CA ASP A 240 14.08 -5.98 -0.68
C ASP A 240 15.57 -6.19 -0.38
N GLU A 241 16.45 -6.00 -1.37
CA GLU A 241 17.89 -6.01 -1.13
C GLU A 241 18.41 -4.68 -0.59
N VAL A 242 17.74 -3.57 -0.92
CA VAL A 242 18.05 -2.22 -0.39
C VAL A 242 17.61 -2.10 1.05
N LEU A 243 16.37 -2.48 1.36
CA LEU A 243 15.87 -2.58 2.74
C LEU A 243 15.27 -3.98 2.95
N PRO A 244 16.03 -4.88 3.58
CA PRO A 244 15.56 -6.20 3.97
C PRO A 244 14.36 -6.13 4.91
N ASN A 245 13.50 -7.14 4.82
CA ASN A 245 12.28 -7.25 5.65
C ASN A 245 12.54 -7.89 7.03
N PHE A 246 13.79 -8.15 7.36
CA PHE A 246 14.23 -8.75 8.62
C PHE A 246 15.31 -7.88 9.28
N PRO A 247 15.42 -7.95 10.62
CA PRO A 247 16.40 -7.19 11.35
C PRO A 247 17.83 -7.70 11.09
N PRO A 248 18.85 -6.83 11.21
CA PRO A 248 18.72 -5.41 11.51
C PRO A 248 18.27 -4.60 10.28
N TYR A 249 17.34 -3.65 10.51
CA TYR A 249 16.80 -2.78 9.46
C TYR A 249 17.75 -1.62 9.15
N TYR A 250 18.54 -1.75 8.09
CA TYR A 250 19.37 -0.67 7.57
C TYR A 250 19.36 -0.66 6.05
N ILE A 251 19.56 0.52 5.48
CA ILE A 251 19.61 0.73 4.03
C ILE A 251 20.96 0.23 3.50
N ARG A 252 20.91 -0.63 2.49
CA ARG A 252 22.07 -1.15 1.74
C ARG A 252 22.25 -0.37 0.43
N THR A 253 23.49 -0.31 -0.02
CA THR A 253 23.88 0.37 -1.27
C THR A 253 24.50 -0.64 -2.26
N GLY A 254 24.69 -0.23 -3.52
CA GLY A 254 25.27 -1.04 -4.58
C GLY A 254 24.37 -2.17 -5.11
N LYS A 255 23.10 -2.23 -4.70
CA LYS A 255 22.12 -3.25 -5.10
C LYS A 255 21.54 -2.98 -6.48
N LYS A 256 21.17 -4.04 -7.19
CA LYS A 256 20.51 -3.97 -8.49
C LYS A 256 19.02 -3.76 -8.26
N ILE A 257 18.44 -2.79 -8.97
CA ILE A 257 17.01 -2.50 -8.91
C ILE A 257 16.50 -2.39 -10.32
N THR A 258 15.45 -3.13 -10.63
CA THR A 258 14.76 -3.03 -11.92
C THR A 258 13.33 -2.64 -11.65
N LEU A 259 12.86 -1.58 -12.33
CA LEU A 259 11.49 -1.12 -12.23
C LEU A 259 10.90 -0.93 -13.63
N ASN A 260 9.70 -1.46 -13.84
CA ASN A 260 9.03 -1.45 -15.13
C ASN A 260 7.61 -0.91 -14.99
N TYR A 261 7.30 0.15 -15.73
CA TYR A 261 5.95 0.67 -15.85
C TYR A 261 5.24 -0.03 -17.00
N GLY A 262 4.08 -0.65 -16.73
CA GLY A 262 3.26 -1.25 -17.76
C GLY A 262 2.34 -0.23 -18.44
N GLU A 263 1.71 -0.68 -19.53
CA GLU A 263 0.76 0.14 -20.28
C GLU A 263 -0.49 0.50 -19.43
N PRO A 264 -1.07 1.70 -19.63
CA PRO A 264 -2.30 2.08 -18.97
C PRO A 264 -3.47 1.17 -19.34
N ILE A 265 -4.24 0.76 -18.35
CA ILE A 265 -5.46 -0.04 -18.50
C ILE A 265 -6.66 0.89 -18.38
N ASP A 266 -7.56 0.84 -19.36
CA ASP A 266 -8.87 1.48 -19.30
C ASP A 266 -9.96 0.44 -18.99
N PHE A 267 -10.68 0.65 -17.89
CA PHE A 267 -11.76 -0.23 -17.44
C PHE A 267 -13.14 0.24 -17.89
N THR A 268 -13.24 1.33 -18.66
CA THR A 268 -14.52 1.97 -19.01
C THR A 268 -15.48 0.99 -19.69
N ASP A 269 -15.02 0.31 -20.74
CA ASP A 269 -15.86 -0.64 -21.49
C ASP A 269 -16.17 -1.91 -20.69
N ILE A 270 -15.20 -2.44 -19.95
CA ILE A 270 -15.38 -3.62 -19.10
C ILE A 270 -16.48 -3.35 -18.07
N ILE A 271 -16.42 -2.21 -17.39
CA ILE A 271 -17.42 -1.84 -16.38
C ILE A 271 -18.79 -1.59 -17.03
N ALA A 272 -18.83 -0.89 -18.17
CA ALA A 272 -20.07 -0.62 -18.88
C ALA A 272 -20.77 -1.91 -19.32
N ASN A 273 -20.03 -2.85 -19.88
CA ASN A 273 -20.56 -4.14 -20.34
C ASN A 273 -21.06 -5.00 -19.18
N LEU A 274 -20.32 -5.09 -18.07
CA LEU A 274 -20.73 -5.86 -16.89
C LEU A 274 -21.98 -5.25 -16.23
N LYS A 275 -22.09 -3.93 -16.18
CA LYS A 275 -23.31 -3.25 -15.70
C LYS A 275 -24.49 -3.55 -16.63
N LYS A 276 -24.28 -3.53 -17.94
CA LYS A 276 -25.32 -3.86 -18.94
C LYS A 276 -25.80 -5.31 -18.82
N SER A 277 -24.92 -6.24 -18.44
CA SER A 277 -25.28 -7.64 -18.20
C SER A 277 -25.85 -7.92 -16.80
N ASN A 278 -26.17 -6.89 -16.01
CA ASN A 278 -26.64 -6.99 -14.63
C ASN A 278 -25.71 -7.82 -13.72
N ALA A 279 -24.39 -7.74 -13.95
CA ALA A 279 -23.42 -8.38 -13.08
C ALA A 279 -23.49 -7.78 -11.66
N THR A 280 -23.34 -8.62 -10.65
CA THR A 280 -23.26 -8.22 -9.24
C THR A 280 -22.00 -7.41 -8.95
N GLU A 281 -22.00 -6.61 -7.88
CA GLU A 281 -20.81 -5.87 -7.44
C GLU A 281 -19.60 -6.79 -7.17
N ILE A 282 -19.86 -8.03 -6.75
CA ILE A 282 -18.81 -9.01 -6.48
C ILE A 282 -18.17 -9.46 -7.80
N GLU A 283 -18.97 -9.76 -8.81
CA GLU A 283 -18.48 -10.15 -10.15
C GLU A 283 -17.70 -9.01 -10.79
N ILE A 284 -18.19 -7.78 -10.73
CA ILE A 284 -17.48 -6.62 -11.28
C ILE A 284 -16.13 -6.43 -10.59
N ARG A 285 -16.09 -6.44 -9.26
CA ARG A 285 -14.83 -6.29 -8.50
C ARG A 285 -13.86 -7.42 -8.78
N LYS A 286 -14.35 -8.65 -8.87
CA LYS A 286 -13.53 -9.82 -9.19
C LYS A 286 -12.93 -9.67 -10.59
N THR A 287 -13.74 -9.42 -11.62
CA THR A 287 -13.27 -9.27 -13.00
C THR A 287 -12.24 -8.15 -13.15
N ILE A 288 -12.46 -6.99 -12.51
CA ILE A 288 -11.46 -5.91 -12.50
C ILE A 288 -10.16 -6.36 -11.83
N THR A 289 -10.27 -7.02 -10.66
CA THR A 289 -9.08 -7.44 -9.90
C THR A 289 -8.29 -8.52 -10.65
N ASP A 290 -8.98 -9.46 -11.28
CA ASP A 290 -8.35 -10.55 -12.05
C ASP A 290 -7.62 -9.98 -13.27
N LYS A 291 -8.23 -9.03 -13.99
CA LYS A 291 -7.56 -8.34 -15.11
C LYS A 291 -6.29 -7.62 -14.66
N ILE A 292 -6.28 -7.04 -13.46
CA ILE A 292 -5.08 -6.41 -12.89
C ILE A 292 -4.03 -7.46 -12.53
N ASP A 293 -4.44 -8.60 -11.97
CA ASP A 293 -3.53 -9.70 -11.66
C ASP A 293 -2.87 -10.24 -12.93
N ASP A 294 -3.65 -10.48 -14.00
CA ASP A 294 -3.14 -10.91 -15.30
C ASP A 294 -2.06 -9.96 -15.84
N GLU A 295 -2.32 -8.65 -15.81
CA GLU A 295 -1.34 -7.65 -16.26
C GLU A 295 -0.10 -7.58 -15.35
N LEU A 296 -0.26 -7.72 -14.03
CA LEU A 296 0.87 -7.78 -13.11
C LEU A 296 1.69 -9.06 -13.29
N GLN A 297 1.09 -10.22 -13.56
CA GLN A 297 1.81 -11.45 -13.87
C GLN A 297 2.56 -11.35 -15.21
N ARG A 298 1.94 -10.74 -16.23
CA ARG A 298 2.63 -10.46 -17.49
C ARG A 298 3.83 -9.53 -17.27
N LEU A 299 3.63 -8.45 -16.52
CA LEU A 299 4.68 -7.47 -16.21
C LEU A 299 5.78 -8.08 -15.33
N LYS A 300 5.45 -9.02 -14.42
CA LYS A 300 6.39 -9.81 -13.62
C LYS A 300 7.38 -10.54 -14.51
N THR A 301 6.88 -11.35 -15.45
CA THR A 301 7.71 -12.14 -16.38
C THR A 301 8.64 -11.25 -17.20
N GLN A 302 8.10 -10.15 -17.73
CA GLN A 302 8.91 -9.18 -18.49
C GLN A 302 10.00 -8.52 -17.62
N THR A 303 9.63 -8.11 -16.40
CA THR A 303 10.56 -7.42 -15.50
C THR A 303 11.63 -8.37 -14.95
N ALA A 304 11.32 -9.65 -14.76
CA ALA A 304 12.30 -10.67 -14.38
C ALA A 304 13.38 -10.82 -15.45
N ALA A 305 13.00 -10.97 -16.72
CA ALA A 305 13.96 -11.02 -17.82
C ALA A 305 14.85 -9.77 -17.90
N LEU A 306 14.24 -8.58 -17.73
CA LEU A 306 15.00 -7.31 -17.67
C LEU A 306 15.91 -7.19 -16.45
N HIS A 307 15.60 -7.89 -15.36
CA HIS A 307 16.41 -7.89 -14.14
C HIS A 307 17.61 -8.84 -14.23
N GLU A 308 17.62 -9.77 -15.18
CA GLU A 308 18.76 -10.67 -15.42
C GLU A 308 19.85 -10.03 -16.30
N LEU A 309 19.49 -9.06 -17.16
CA LEU A 309 20.42 -8.27 -18.00
C LEU A 309 21.37 -7.41 -17.17
#